data_AF-A0A6A0BAA5-F1
#
_entry.id   AF-A0A6A0BAA5-F1
#
_cell.length_a   1.000
_cell.length_b   1.000
_cell.length_c   1.000
_cell.angle_alpha   90.00
_cell.angle_beta   90.00
_cell.angle_gamma   90.00
#
_symmetry.space_group_name_H-M   'P 1'
#
loop_
_entity.id
_entity.type
_entity.pdbx_description
1 polymer ?
#
loop_
_entity_poly.entity_id
_entity_poly.type
_entity_poly.pdbx_seq_one_letter_code
_entity_poly.pdbx_strand_id
1 'polypeptide(L)' 'MTIHATSGRFDSELMNNINEYAKAQHMAASKFIEQAVSEKLEDLLDYQISEEAYRNWEKNNFKTYKHEEMWSMLGIDEND' A
#
# COMPACT_ATOMS: atom_id res chain seq x y z
N MET A 1 -3.10 -12.19 19.32
CA MET A 1 -2.73 -12.32 17.89
C MET A 1 -2.50 -13.79 17.62
N THR A 2 -3.24 -14.40 16.69
CA THR A 2 -3.10 -15.82 16.37
C THR A 2 -2.09 -15.96 15.24
N ILE A 3 -1.08 -16.83 15.40
CA ILE A 3 -0.08 -17.10 14.36
C ILE A 3 -0.54 -18.30 13.55
N HIS A 4 -0.59 -18.14 12.22
CA HIS A 4 -0.90 -19.22 11.29
C HIS A 4 0.37 -19.67 10.56
N ALA A 5 0.82 -20.90 10.81
CA ALA A 5 1.94 -21.48 10.07
C ALA A 5 1.56 -21.63 8.59
N THR A 6 2.37 -21.05 7.71
CA THR A 6 2.13 -21.04 6.26
C THR A 6 3.40 -21.48 5.54
N SER A 7 3.25 -22.28 4.49
CA SER A 7 4.36 -22.73 3.64
C SER A 7 4.16 -22.22 2.21
N GLY A 8 5.16 -21.53 1.67
CA GLY A 8 5.26 -21.16 0.25
C GLY A 8 6.48 -21.80 -0.38
N ARG A 9 6.43 -22.07 -1.68
CA ARG A 9 7.59 -22.51 -2.46
C ARG A 9 8.05 -21.37 -3.35
N PHE A 10 9.32 -21.04 -3.24
CA PHE A 10 10.03 -20.11 -4.12
C PHE A 10 11.04 -20.90 -4.93
N ASP A 11 11.35 -20.44 -6.13
CA ASP A 11 12.50 -20.97 -6.85
C ASP A 11 13.82 -20.65 -6.09
N SER A 12 14.88 -21.34 -6.49
CA SER A 12 16.17 -21.25 -5.79
C SER A 12 16.80 -19.87 -5.88
N GLU A 13 16.60 -19.16 -6.99
CA GLU A 13 17.17 -17.83 -7.19
C GLU A 13 16.51 -16.81 -6.27
N LEU A 14 15.18 -16.78 -6.27
CA LEU A 14 14.41 -15.89 -5.41
C LEU A 14 14.66 -16.19 -3.93
N MET A 15 14.71 -17.47 -3.53
CA MET A 15 15.02 -17.82 -2.14
C MET A 15 16.43 -17.38 -1.73
N ASN A 16 17.41 -17.47 -2.64
CA ASN A 16 18.76 -16.95 -2.38
C ASN A 16 18.74 -15.43 -2.19
N ASN A 17 18.06 -14.69 -3.07
CA ASN A 17 17.94 -13.23 -2.97
C ASN A 17 17.27 -12.82 -1.66
N ILE A 18 16.20 -13.50 -1.26
CA ILE A 18 15.52 -13.27 0.03
C ILE A 18 16.49 -13.49 1.21
N ASN A 19 17.24 -14.59 1.19
CA ASN A 19 18.18 -14.92 2.27
C ASN A 19 19.33 -13.92 2.36
N GLU A 20 19.89 -13.49 1.23
CA GLU A 20 20.96 -12.50 1.17
C GLU A 20 20.49 -11.14 1.71
N TYR A 21 19.32 -10.69 1.27
CA TYR A 21 18.72 -9.45 1.75
C TYR A 21 18.43 -9.52 3.25
N ALA A 22 17.75 -10.57 3.70
CA ALA A 22 17.41 -10.75 5.11
C ALA A 22 18.66 -10.78 6.00
N LYS A 23 19.73 -11.44 5.53
CA LYS A 23 21.03 -11.46 6.21
C LYS A 23 21.66 -10.08 6.29
N ALA A 24 21.65 -9.31 5.20
CA ALA A 24 22.19 -7.95 5.16
C ALA A 24 21.42 -7.00 6.10
N GLN A 25 20.12 -7.22 6.27
CA GLN A 25 19.25 -6.46 7.17
C GLN A 25 19.17 -7.03 8.60
N HIS A 26 20.01 -8.02 8.94
CA HIS A 26 20.01 -8.69 10.26
C HIS A 26 18.63 -9.20 10.72
N MET A 27 17.82 -9.71 9.78
CA MET A 27 16.49 -10.24 10.06
C MET A 27 16.30 -11.66 9.54
N ALA A 28 15.24 -12.33 10.00
CA ALA A 28 14.85 -13.63 9.47
C ALA A 28 14.18 -13.48 8.09
N ALA A 29 14.45 -14.41 7.17
CA ALA A 29 13.79 -14.45 5.86
C ALA A 29 12.26 -14.50 5.97
N SER A 30 11.72 -15.20 6.97
CA SER A 30 10.27 -15.21 7.23
C SER A 30 9.73 -13.83 7.59
N LYS A 31 10.50 -13.00 8.32
CA LYS A 31 10.10 -11.63 8.67
C LYS A 31 10.07 -10.73 7.45
N PHE A 32 11.06 -10.86 6.56
CA PHE A 32 11.05 -10.17 5.28
C PHE A 32 9.83 -10.57 4.45
N ILE A 33 9.51 -11.86 4.35
CA ILE A 33 8.34 -12.35 3.59
C ILE A 33 7.04 -11.81 4.21
N GLU A 34 6.90 -11.82 5.54
CA GLU A 34 5.75 -11.24 6.23
C GLU A 34 5.55 -9.76 5.89
N GLN A 35 6.64 -8.98 5.91
CA GLN A 35 6.61 -7.55 5.56
C GLN A 35 6.22 -7.35 4.09
N ALA A 36 6.90 -8.04 3.17
CA ALA A 36 6.63 -7.92 1.74
C ALA A 36 5.17 -8.29 1.37
N VAL A 37 4.61 -9.31 2.02
CA VAL A 37 3.19 -9.67 1.83
C VAL A 37 2.26 -8.59 2.38
N SER A 38 2.56 -8.03 3.57
CA SER A 38 1.76 -6.95 4.15
C SER A 38 1.76 -5.71 3.27
N GLU A 39 2.94 -5.26 2.85
CA GLU A 39 3.12 -4.12 1.95
C GLU A 39 2.36 -4.34 0.64
N LYS A 40 2.44 -5.55 0.06
CA LYS A 40 1.73 -5.83 -1.18
C LYS A 40 0.21 -5.79 -1.02
N LEU A 41 -0.32 -6.20 0.12
CA LEU A 41 -1.75 -6.12 0.40
C LEU A 41 -2.21 -4.67 0.56
N GLU A 42 -1.41 -3.82 1.22
CA GLU A 42 -1.66 -2.38 1.34
C GLU A 42 -1.65 -1.71 -0.05
N ASP A 43 -0.62 -1.96 -0.87
CA ASP A 43 -0.53 -1.43 -2.24
C ASP A 43 -1.75 -1.79 -3.10
N LEU A 44 -2.24 -3.03 -2.97
CA LEU A 44 -3.41 -3.49 -3.71
C LEU A 44 -4.68 -2.78 -3.25
N LEU A 45 -4.81 -2.50 -1.95
CA LEU A 45 -5.94 -1.75 -1.40
C LEU A 45 -5.89 -0.29 -1.85
N ASP A 46 -4.72 0.35 -1.77
CA ASP A 46 -4.52 1.74 -2.22
C ASP A 46 -4.84 1.90 -3.71
N TYR A 47 -4.41 0.94 -4.53
CA TYR A 47 -4.77 0.91 -5.95
C TYR A 47 -6.29 0.82 -6.16
N GLN A 48 -6.98 -0.04 -5.41
CA GLN A 48 -8.44 -0.17 -5.51
C GLN A 48 -9.16 1.13 -5.13
N ILE A 49 -8.74 1.77 -4.04
CA ILE A 49 -9.29 3.06 -3.59
C ILE A 49 -9.04 4.14 -4.64
N SER A 50 -7.84 4.17 -5.22
CA SER A 50 -7.49 5.12 -6.29
C SER A 50 -8.36 4.94 -7.54
N GLU A 51 -8.55 3.69 -7.98
CA GLU A 51 -9.44 3.35 -9.10
C GLU A 51 -10.90 3.77 -8.83
N GLU A 52 -11.40 3.55 -7.62
CA GLU A 52 -12.74 3.97 -7.24
C GLU A 52 -12.87 5.50 -7.26
N ALA A 53 -11.90 6.21 -6.68
CA ALA A 53 -11.85 7.67 -6.70
C ALA A 53 -11.83 8.22 -8.13
N TYR A 54 -11.01 7.62 -9.01
CA TYR A 54 -10.95 7.98 -10.42
C TYR A 54 -12.30 7.77 -11.12
N ARG A 55 -12.93 6.62 -10.95
CA ARG A 55 -14.26 6.34 -11.54
C ARG A 55 -15.33 7.31 -11.04
N ASN A 56 -15.27 7.71 -9.79
CA ASN A 56 -16.21 8.69 -9.23
C ASN A 56 -15.96 10.10 -9.79
N TRP A 57 -14.70 10.45 -10.05
CA TRP A 57 -14.33 11.69 -10.73
C TRP A 57 -14.74 11.68 -12.21
N GLU A 58 -14.54 10.57 -12.92
CA GLU A 58 -15.02 10.40 -14.28
C GLU A 58 -16.56 10.55 -14.37
N LYS A 59 -17.30 9.90 -13.47
CA LYS A 59 -18.78 10.03 -13.38
C LYS A 59 -19.26 11.45 -13.15
N ASN A 60 -18.45 12.30 -12.50
CA ASN A 60 -18.79 13.71 -12.29
C ASN A 60 -18.25 14.63 -13.40
N ASN A 61 -17.84 14.05 -14.54
CA ASN A 61 -17.26 14.73 -15.70
C ASN A 61 -15.98 15.48 -15.35
N PHE A 62 -15.12 14.86 -14.54
CA PHE A 62 -13.83 15.39 -14.10
C PHE A 62 -13.95 16.78 -13.46
N LYS A 63 -14.98 17.00 -12.65
CA LYS A 63 -15.22 18.28 -11.98
C LYS A 63 -14.01 18.65 -11.12
N THR A 64 -13.52 19.87 -11.31
CA THR A 64 -12.43 20.45 -10.52
C THR A 64 -12.98 21.54 -9.61
N TYR A 65 -12.33 21.74 -8.47
CA TYR A 65 -12.61 22.83 -7.53
C TYR A 65 -11.43 23.78 -7.46
N LYS A 66 -11.68 25.07 -7.24
CA LYS A 66 -10.62 26.01 -6.89
C LYS A 66 -10.07 25.68 -5.50
N HIS A 67 -8.87 26.20 -5.21
CA HIS A 67 -8.21 25.98 -3.93
C HIS A 67 -9.10 26.35 -2.72
N GLU A 68 -9.62 27.58 -2.71
CA GLU A 68 -10.52 28.10 -1.66
C GLU A 68 -11.78 27.24 -1.49
N GLU A 69 -12.40 26.82 -2.60
CA GLU A 69 -13.59 25.96 -2.60
C GLU A 69 -13.28 24.59 -1.98
N MET A 70 -12.11 24.02 -2.29
CA MET A 70 -11.69 22.73 -1.77
C MET A 70 -11.40 22.79 -0.27
N TRP A 71 -10.75 23.85 0.21
CA TRP A 71 -10.45 24.03 1.63
C TRP A 71 -11.72 24.15 2.47
N SER A 72 -12.68 24.94 1.98
CA SER A 72 -14.01 25.04 2.58
C SER A 72 -14.72 23.66 2.61
N MET A 73 -14.62 22.86 1.54
CA MET A 73 -15.19 21.51 1.50
C MET A 73 -14.51 20.51 2.46
N LEU A 74 -13.21 20.67 2.75
CA LEU A 74 -12.48 19.84 3.71
C LEU A 74 -12.67 20.27 5.16
N GLY A 75 -13.32 21.42 5.40
CA GLY A 75 -13.43 22.00 6.74
C GLY A 75 -12.08 22.48 7.28
N ILE A 76 -11.14 22.82 6.40
CA ILE A 76 -9.86 23.43 6.76
C ILE A 76 -10.09 24.94 6.65
N ASP A 77 -10.49 25.57 7.75
CA ASP A 77 -10.67 27.03 7.80
C ASP A 77 -9.31 27.74 7.80
N GLU A 78 -9.16 28.79 6.99
CA GLU A 78 -7.96 29.66 6.90
C GLU A 78 -7.75 30.57 8.14
N ASN A 79 -8.38 30.28 9.27
CA ASN A 79 -8.25 31.09 10.49
C ASN A 79 -7.33 30.41 11.51
N ASP A 80 -6.03 30.47 11.26
CA ASP A 80 -4.95 30.44 12.28
C ASP A 80 -3.90 31.51 11.93
#